data_AF-B8X961-F1
#
_entry.id   AF-B8X961-F1
#
_cell.length_a   1.000
_cell.length_b   1.000
_cell.length_c   1.000
_cell.angle_alpha   90.00
_cell.angle_beta   90.00
_cell.angle_gamma   90.00
#
_symmetry.space_group_name_H-M   'P 1'
#
loop_
_entity.id
_entity.type
_entity.pdbx_description
1 polymer ?
#
loop_
_entity_poly.entity_id
_entity_poly.type
_entity_poly.pdbx_seq_one_letter_code
_entity_poly.pdbx_strand_id
1 'polypeptide(L)'
;VWFDNDADLVGEVLALSGRSGDEATAHGSLREVLTRNLELTRLHGGFITGLAEISGNAALKDLAGDKAQVNALVASAQVVD
;
A
#
# COMPACT_ATOMS: atom_id res chain seq x y z
N VAL A 1 -16.77 -4.52 13.94
CA VAL A 1 -15.85 -3.50 14.48
C VAL A 1 -15.21 -2.85 13.27
N TRP A 2 -15.40 -1.54 13.09
CA TRP A 2 -14.57 -0.76 12.16
C TRP A 2 -13.25 -0.48 12.87
N PHE A 3 -12.14 -0.64 12.17
CA PHE A 3 -10.81 -0.39 12.70
C PHE A 3 -10.19 0.76 11.92
N ASP A 4 -9.46 1.61 12.64
CA ASP A 4 -8.59 2.61 12.06
C ASP A 4 -7.19 2.00 11.95
N ASN A 5 -6.47 2.27 10.86
CA ASN A 5 -5.05 1.92 10.77
C ASN A 5 -4.27 2.70 11.82
N ASP A 6 -3.20 2.08 12.33
CA ASP A 6 -2.31 2.72 13.28
C ASP A 6 -1.70 4.01 12.70
N ALA A 7 -1.54 5.04 13.53
CA ALA A 7 -1.05 6.34 13.08
C ALA A 7 0.40 6.30 12.58
N ASP A 8 1.23 5.44 13.16
CA ASP A 8 2.63 5.27 12.75
C ASP A 8 2.68 4.55 11.40
N LEU A 9 1.85 3.52 11.19
CA LEU A 9 1.70 2.85 9.89
C LEU A 9 1.26 3.82 8.79
N VAL A 10 0.26 4.66 9.07
CA VAL A 10 -0.18 5.70 8.12
C VAL A 10 0.94 6.70 7.84
N GLY A 11 1.71 7.08 8.86
CA GLY A 11 2.88 7.95 8.73
C GLY A 11 3.96 7.37 7.82
N GLU A 12 4.23 6.07 7.95
CA GLU A 12 5.22 5.37 7.14
C GLU A 12 4.81 5.27 5.66
N VAL A 13 3.56 4.92 5.37
CA VAL A 13 3.02 4.89 3.99
C VAL A 13 3.10 6.28 3.34
N LEU A 14 2.79 7.35 4.09
CA LEU A 14 2.92 8.73 3.60
C LEU A 14 4.38 9.09 3.31
N ALA A 15 5.30 8.71 4.20
CA ALA A 15 6.73 8.95 4.01
C ALA A 15 7.29 8.23 2.77
N LEU A 16 6.98 6.93 2.61
CA LEU A 16 7.41 6.13 1.46
C LEU A 16 6.86 6.65 0.13
N SER A 17 5.64 7.19 0.13
CA SER A 17 5.02 7.77 -1.06
C SER A 17 5.40 9.24 -1.31
N GLY A 18 6.21 9.85 -0.44
CA GLY A 18 6.60 11.26 -0.52
C GLY A 18 5.43 12.22 -0.40
N ARG A 19 4.40 11.86 0.37
CA ARG A 19 3.17 12.64 0.57
C ARG A 19 3.12 13.26 1.95
N SER A 20 2.47 14.40 2.05
CA SER A 20 2.26 15.11 3.32
C SER A 20 1.14 14.49 4.16
N GLY A 21 0.12 13.98 3.48
CA GLY A 21 -1.13 13.50 4.07
C GLY A 21 -2.24 14.57 4.07
N ASP A 22 -1.91 15.83 3.80
CA ASP A 22 -2.86 16.95 3.76
C ASP A 22 -3.53 17.12 2.39
N GLU A 23 -3.10 16.34 1.40
CA GLU A 23 -3.67 16.38 0.06
C GLU A 23 -5.19 16.09 0.11
N ALA A 24 -5.98 16.94 -0.53
CA ALA A 24 -7.42 16.78 -0.57
C ALA A 24 -7.84 15.62 -1.49
N THR A 25 -8.76 14.80 -1.01
CA THR A 25 -9.42 13.71 -1.74
C THR A 25 -10.93 13.91 -1.71
N ALA A 26 -11.69 13.06 -2.43
CA ALA A 26 -13.15 13.07 -2.37
C ALA A 26 -13.73 12.70 -0.98
N HIS A 27 -12.90 12.16 -0.08
CA HIS A 27 -13.30 11.62 1.21
C HIS A 27 -12.58 12.28 2.40
N GLY A 28 -12.00 13.47 2.20
CA GLY A 28 -11.20 14.18 3.21
C GLY A 28 -9.74 14.25 2.82
N SER A 29 -8.86 14.49 3.78
CA SER A 29 -7.42 14.45 3.58
C SER A 29 -6.93 13.03 3.26
N LEU A 30 -5.81 12.91 2.54
CA LEU A 30 -5.20 11.61 2.27
C LEU A 30 -4.92 10.83 3.56
N ARG A 31 -4.49 11.52 4.63
CA ARG A 31 -4.28 10.92 5.95
C ARG A 31 -5.56 10.31 6.51
N GLU A 32 -6.68 11.04 6.49
CA GLU A 32 -7.97 10.51 6.97
C GLU A 32 -8.41 9.27 6.19
N VAL A 33 -8.22 9.29 4.86
CA VAL A 33 -8.55 8.15 4.00
C VAL A 33 -7.69 6.94 4.31
N LEU A 34 -6.38 7.13 4.46
CA LEU A 34 -5.45 6.06 4.85
C LEU A 34 -5.75 5.53 6.25
N THR A 35 -6.20 6.39 7.18
CA THR A 35 -6.55 5.95 8.53
C THR A 35 -7.83 5.12 8.55
N ARG A 36 -8.87 5.49 7.77
CA ARG A 36 -10.23 4.97 8.02
C ARG A 36 -10.87 4.21 6.87
N ASN A 37 -10.41 4.41 5.65
CA ASN A 37 -11.13 3.96 4.46
C ASN A 37 -10.41 2.87 3.68
N LEU A 38 -9.10 2.72 3.90
CA LEU A 38 -8.25 1.78 3.16
C LEU A 38 -7.66 0.72 4.08
N GLU A 39 -7.39 -0.44 3.52
CA GLU A 39 -6.70 -1.54 4.20
C GLU A 39 -5.19 -1.39 3.95
N LEU A 40 -4.39 -1.32 5.01
CA LEU A 40 -2.93 -1.18 4.93
C LEU A 40 -2.16 -2.38 5.53
N THR A 41 -2.84 -3.25 6.28
CA THR A 41 -2.20 -4.33 7.05
C THR A 41 -2.11 -5.66 6.29
N ARG A 42 -2.70 -5.76 5.09
CA ARG A 42 -2.68 -6.95 4.25
C ARG A 42 -2.26 -6.59 2.83
N LEU A 43 -1.15 -7.16 2.43
CA LEU A 43 -0.77 -7.16 1.03
C LEU A 43 -1.67 -8.11 0.22
N HIS A 44 -1.89 -7.79 -1.06
CA HIS A 44 -2.58 -8.67 -1.99
C HIS A 44 -1.97 -8.59 -3.39
N GLY A 45 -2.06 -9.66 -4.17
CA GLY A 45 -1.42 -9.76 -5.48
C GLY A 45 -1.78 -8.62 -6.44
N GLY A 46 -3.05 -8.18 -6.42
CA GLY A 46 -3.49 -7.04 -7.24
C GLY A 46 -2.79 -5.71 -6.89
N PHE A 47 -2.40 -5.49 -5.63
CA PHE A 47 -1.64 -4.31 -5.23
C PHE A 47 -0.24 -4.35 -5.82
N ILE A 48 0.44 -5.51 -5.71
CA ILE A 48 1.78 -5.73 -6.27
C ILE A 48 1.79 -5.48 -7.78
N THR A 49 0.83 -6.05 -8.51
CA THR A 49 0.71 -5.84 -9.96
C THR A 49 0.46 -4.38 -10.30
N GLY A 50 -0.48 -3.71 -9.62
CA GLY A 50 -0.76 -2.29 -9.86
C GLY A 50 0.42 -1.39 -9.53
N LEU A 51 1.14 -1.66 -8.43
CA LEU A 51 2.34 -0.93 -8.04
C LEU A 51 3.47 -1.12 -9.06
N ALA A 52 3.65 -2.34 -9.59
CA ALA A 52 4.62 -2.62 -10.65
C ALA A 52 4.34 -1.82 -11.93
N GLU A 53 3.06 -1.68 -12.28
CA GLU A 53 2.62 -0.91 -13.45
C GLU A 53 2.91 0.59 -13.30
N ILE A 54 2.55 1.19 -12.16
CA ILE A 54 2.69 2.65 -11.96
C ILE A 54 4.10 3.08 -11.58
N SER A 55 4.88 2.23 -10.91
CA SER A 55 6.23 2.58 -10.44
C SER A 55 7.29 2.48 -11.54
N GLY A 56 7.05 1.66 -12.57
CA GLY A 56 8.07 1.33 -13.56
C GLY A 56 9.26 0.53 -13.02
N ASN A 57 9.19 0.04 -11.77
CA ASN A 57 10.27 -0.72 -11.13
C ASN A 57 10.44 -2.10 -11.78
N ALA A 58 11.61 -2.37 -12.37
CA ALA A 58 11.88 -3.61 -13.08
C ALA A 58 11.82 -4.86 -12.16
N ALA A 59 12.41 -4.79 -10.97
CA ALA A 59 12.39 -5.91 -10.03
C ALA A 59 10.96 -6.23 -9.55
N LEU A 60 10.14 -5.20 -9.35
CA LEU A 60 8.74 -5.37 -8.97
C LEU A 60 7.90 -5.94 -10.13
N LYS A 61 8.21 -5.58 -11.38
CA LYS A 61 7.59 -6.19 -12.57
C LYS A 61 7.95 -7.66 -12.72
N ASP A 62 9.21 -8.01 -12.51
CA ASP A 62 9.66 -9.41 -12.54
C ASP A 62 8.96 -10.22 -11.45
N LEU A 63 8.89 -9.69 -10.23
CA LEU A 63 8.15 -10.32 -9.12
C LEU A 63 6.66 -10.48 -9.46
N ALA A 64 6.01 -9.45 -9.99
CA ALA A 64 4.59 -9.49 -10.36
C ALA A 64 4.28 -10.52 -11.46
N GLY A 65 5.27 -10.91 -12.27
CA GLY A 65 5.17 -11.95 -13.29
C GLY A 65 5.25 -13.38 -12.74
N ASP A 66 5.67 -13.58 -11.49
CA ASP A 66 5.83 -14.90 -10.85
C ASP A 66 4.80 -15.10 -9.73
N LYS A 67 3.79 -15.94 -10.01
CA LYS A 67 2.71 -16.25 -9.07
C LYS A 67 3.22 -16.85 -7.74
N ALA A 68 4.28 -17.65 -7.77
CA ALA A 68 4.81 -18.26 -6.55
C ALA A 68 5.46 -17.20 -5.65
N GLN A 69 6.24 -16.29 -6.24
CA GLN A 69 6.87 -15.19 -5.52
C GLN A 69 5.83 -14.19 -4.99
N VAL A 70 4.83 -13.83 -5.80
CA VAL A 70 3.71 -12.98 -5.35
C VAL A 70 3.01 -13.58 -4.14
N ASN A 71 2.68 -14.87 -4.18
CA ASN A 71 2.01 -15.53 -3.06
C ASN A 71 2.89 -15.59 -1.80
N ALA A 72 4.20 -15.80 -1.96
CA ALA A 72 5.14 -15.79 -0.84
C ALA A 72 5.23 -14.40 -0.19
N LEU A 73 5.30 -13.33 -0.99
CA LEU A 73 5.35 -11.97 -0.49
C LEU A 73 4.03 -11.58 0.20
N VAL A 74 2.89 -11.87 -0.43
CA VAL A 74 1.55 -11.63 0.16
C VAL A 74 1.39 -12.32 1.52
N ALA A 75 2.01 -13.48 1.72
CA ALA A 75 1.92 -14.22 2.98
C ALA A 75 2.86 -13.69 4.09
N SER A 76 3.82 -12.82 3.75
CA SER A 76 4.91 -12.43 4.65
C SER A 76 5.10 -10.92 4.83
N ALA A 77 4.39 -10.10 4.05
CA ALA A 77 4.52 -8.63 4.04
C ALA A 77 3.16 -7.92 4.15
N GLN A 78 3.20 -6.67 4.61
CA GLN A 78 2.09 -5.73 4.58
C GLN A 78 2.23 -4.78 3.38
N VAL A 79 1.28 -3.85 3.23
CA VAL A 79 1.32 -2.84 2.14
C VAL A 79 2.51 -1.89 2.29
N VAL A 80 2.99 -1.69 3.52
CA VAL A 80 4.07 -0.75 3.82
C VAL A 80 5.48 -1.31 3.53
N ASP A 81 5.63 -2.62 3.43
CA ASP A 81 6.90 -3.32 3.16
C ASP A 81 7.25 -3.38 1.66
#